data_AF-A0A0K8TMU4-F1
#
_entry.id   AF-A0A0K8TMU4-F1
#
_cell.length_a   1.000
_cell.length_b   1.000
_cell.length_c   1.000
_cell.angle_alpha   90.00
_cell.angle_beta   90.00
_cell.angle_gamma   90.00
#
_symmetry.space_group_name_H-M   'P 1'
#
loop_
_entity.id
_entity.type
_entity.pdbx_description
1 polymer ?
#
loop_
_entity_poly.entity_id
_entity_poly.type
_entity_poly.pdbx_seq_one_letter_code
_entity_poly.pdbx_strand_id
1 'polypeptide(L)'
;AAAEGDELVTVVLENLPKEAHDRGVYPEDALRERFMNVEKVARRLALVPEEGASLPFYLLSFIQSFLILRPDEPISAEELENKPVDFSKLDTYDILNRARYFLDRGDLTQTLKYMNLLQGASRKIAKDWLHEARLLLETQQAANTLMAHAAASGLLYL
;
A
#
# COMPACT_ATOMS: atom_id res chain seq x y z
N ALA A 1 -17.45 27.49 21.24
CA ALA A 1 -17.19 28.04 19.89
C ALA A 1 -15.71 27.78 19.61
N ALA A 2 -15.39 26.95 18.62
CA ALA A 2 -14.01 26.82 18.16
C ALA A 2 -13.53 28.20 17.71
N ALA A 3 -12.34 28.62 18.15
CA ALA A 3 -11.80 29.92 17.78
C ALA A 3 -11.77 30.06 16.25
N GLU A 4 -12.19 31.22 15.75
CA GLU A 4 -12.07 31.60 14.35
C GLU A 4 -10.64 31.31 13.85
N GLY A 5 -10.52 30.48 12.80
CA GLY A 5 -9.27 30.33 12.06
C GLY A 5 -8.21 29.49 12.75
N ASP A 6 -8.56 28.28 13.19
CA ASP A 6 -7.53 27.32 13.61
C ASP A 6 -6.62 26.98 12.41
N GLU A 7 -5.41 27.54 12.44
CA GLU A 7 -4.40 27.42 11.38
C GLU A 7 -4.18 25.95 11.01
N LEU A 8 -4.18 25.05 11.99
CA LEU A 8 -3.99 23.63 11.77
C LEU A 8 -5.16 23.01 11.00
N VAL A 9 -6.40 23.36 11.34
CA VAL A 9 -7.59 22.86 10.64
C VAL A 9 -7.59 23.33 9.19
N THR A 10 -7.25 24.60 8.97
CA THR A 10 -7.19 25.19 7.62
C THR A 10 -6.11 24.51 6.78
N VAL A 11 -4.91 24.35 7.32
CA VAL A 11 -3.78 23.69 6.65
C VAL A 11 -4.10 22.23 6.32
N VAL A 12 -4.74 21.48 7.23
CA VAL A 12 -5.08 20.08 6.98
C VAL A 12 -6.13 19.95 5.88
N LEU A 13 -7.13 20.84 5.83
CA LEU A 13 -8.15 20.85 4.78
C LEU A 13 -7.58 21.25 3.42
N GLU A 14 -6.66 22.22 3.36
CA GLU A 14 -6.01 22.64 2.12
C GLU A 14 -5.06 21.58 1.55
N ASN A 15 -4.41 20.79 2.41
CA ASN A 15 -3.48 19.74 2.00
C ASN A 15 -4.14 18.38 1.77
N LEU A 16 -5.46 18.24 1.99
CA LEU A 16 -6.16 17.00 1.71
C LEU A 16 -6.13 16.72 0.20
N PRO A 17 -5.87 15.47 -0.24
CA PRO A 17 -5.90 15.14 -1.66
C PRO A 17 -7.25 15.51 -2.30
N LYS A 18 -7.21 16.25 -3.41
CA LYS A 18 -8.43 16.70 -4.12
C LYS A 18 -9.34 15.53 -4.51
N GLU A 19 -8.75 14.40 -4.87
CA GLU A 19 -9.48 13.19 -5.23
C GLU A 19 -10.32 12.65 -4.06
N ALA A 20 -9.82 12.74 -2.82
CA ALA A 20 -10.56 12.36 -1.63
C ALA A 20 -11.74 13.31 -1.35
N HIS A 21 -11.57 14.60 -1.67
CA HIS A 21 -12.63 15.60 -1.54
C HIS A 21 -13.75 15.41 -2.59
N ASP A 22 -13.38 15.20 -3.85
CA ASP A 22 -14.34 15.22 -4.97
C ASP A 22 -15.05 13.88 -5.18
N ARG A 23 -14.30 12.76 -5.13
CA ARG A 23 -14.81 11.41 -5.40
C ARG A 23 -14.99 10.60 -4.11
N GLY A 24 -14.31 10.98 -3.03
CA GLY A 24 -14.13 10.12 -1.87
C GLY A 24 -13.03 9.09 -2.06
N VAL A 25 -12.86 8.24 -1.04
CA VAL A 25 -11.83 7.20 -0.98
C VAL A 25 -12.44 5.81 -1.02
N TYR A 26 -11.71 4.85 -1.58
CA TYR A 26 -12.12 3.45 -1.50
C TYR A 26 -12.03 2.95 -0.06
N PRO A 27 -13.03 2.18 0.42
CA PRO A 27 -12.92 1.53 1.72
C PRO A 27 -11.83 0.44 1.69
N GLU A 28 -11.29 0.12 2.86
CA GLU A 28 -10.22 -0.88 2.99
C GLU A 28 -10.62 -2.24 2.41
N ASP A 29 -11.87 -2.68 2.62
CA ASP A 29 -12.37 -3.95 2.08
C ASP A 29 -12.33 -3.99 0.54
N ALA A 30 -12.67 -2.87 -0.12
CA ALA A 30 -12.61 -2.79 -1.58
C ALA A 30 -11.16 -2.82 -2.10
N LEU A 31 -10.22 -2.20 -1.36
CA LEU A 31 -8.80 -2.29 -1.67
C LEU A 31 -8.27 -3.71 -1.47
N ARG A 32 -8.74 -4.41 -0.43
CA ARG A 32 -8.39 -5.80 -0.15
C ARG A 32 -8.86 -6.74 -1.26
N GLU A 33 -10.09 -6.57 -1.74
CA GLU A 33 -10.61 -7.34 -2.87
C GLU A 33 -9.81 -7.09 -4.15
N ARG A 34 -9.53 -5.81 -4.46
CA ARG A 34 -8.73 -5.43 -5.63
C ARG A 34 -7.30 -5.97 -5.57
N PHE A 35 -6.70 -6.02 -4.38
CA PHE A 35 -5.35 -6.52 -4.18
C PHE A 35 -5.18 -7.94 -4.72
N MET A 36 -6.16 -8.83 -4.52
CA MET A 36 -6.09 -10.22 -4.97
C MET A 36 -5.86 -10.33 -6.49
N ASN A 37 -6.50 -9.44 -7.26
CA ASN A 37 -6.32 -9.37 -8.71
C ASN A 37 -4.95 -8.79 -9.08
N VAL A 38 -4.55 -7.69 -8.42
CA VAL A 38 -3.26 -7.03 -8.63
C VAL A 38 -2.12 -7.99 -8.37
N GLU A 39 -2.17 -8.70 -7.25
CA GLU A 39 -1.18 -9.69 -6.85
C GLU A 39 -1.07 -10.81 -7.89
N LYS A 40 -2.19 -11.39 -8.30
CA LYS A 40 -2.21 -12.48 -9.29
C LYS A 40 -1.55 -12.07 -10.60
N VAL A 41 -1.79 -10.84 -11.05
CA VAL A 41 -1.19 -10.32 -12.28
C VAL A 41 0.28 -9.96 -12.06
N ALA A 42 0.63 -9.33 -10.93
CA ALA A 42 2.01 -8.99 -10.58
C ALA A 42 2.91 -10.23 -10.49
N ARG A 43 2.43 -11.34 -9.90
CA ARG A 43 3.16 -12.62 -9.87
C ARG A 43 3.50 -13.13 -11.27
N ARG A 44 2.57 -13.02 -12.21
CA ARG A 44 2.78 -13.44 -13.61
C ARG A 44 3.78 -12.57 -14.35
N LEU A 45 4.01 -11.35 -13.90
CA LEU A 45 4.91 -10.37 -14.51
C LEU A 45 6.23 -10.19 -13.75
N ALA A 46 6.50 -11.03 -12.75
CA ALA A 46 7.66 -10.91 -11.87
C ALA A 46 9.03 -10.84 -12.59
N LEU A 47 9.14 -11.41 -13.79
CA LEU A 47 10.39 -11.38 -14.59
C LEU A 47 10.42 -10.28 -15.65
N VAL A 48 9.33 -9.53 -15.81
CA VAL A 48 9.19 -8.60 -16.93
C VAL A 48 9.78 -7.24 -16.51
N PRO A 49 10.84 -6.76 -17.20
CA PRO A 49 11.44 -5.47 -16.93
C PRO A 49 10.48 -4.30 -17.22
N GLU A 50 10.83 -3.12 -16.71
CA GLU A 50 9.95 -1.95 -16.78
C GLU A 50 9.72 -1.47 -18.23
N GLU A 51 10.75 -1.51 -19.07
CA GLU A 51 10.69 -1.06 -20.48
C GLU A 51 9.82 -1.97 -21.38
N GLY A 52 9.29 -3.06 -20.81
CA GLY A 52 8.66 -4.13 -21.56
C GLY A 52 9.70 -5.13 -22.05
N ALA A 53 9.21 -6.27 -22.52
CA ALA A 53 10.07 -7.33 -23.05
C ALA A 53 9.53 -7.86 -24.38
N SER A 54 10.32 -8.65 -25.09
CA SER A 54 9.80 -9.36 -26.25
C SER A 54 8.76 -10.40 -25.81
N LEU A 55 7.83 -10.74 -26.70
CA LEU A 55 6.73 -11.69 -26.42
C LEU A 55 7.19 -13.02 -25.77
N PRO A 56 8.34 -13.62 -26.14
CA PRO A 56 8.86 -14.80 -25.46
C PRO A 56 9.12 -14.61 -23.96
N PHE A 57 9.55 -13.43 -23.50
CA PHE A 57 9.77 -13.17 -22.07
C PHE A 57 8.47 -13.16 -21.27
N TYR A 58 7.38 -12.63 -21.85
CA TYR A 58 6.06 -12.71 -21.21
C TYR A 58 5.58 -14.16 -21.10
N LEU A 59 5.79 -14.96 -22.16
CA LEU A 59 5.47 -16.39 -22.14
C LEU A 59 6.31 -17.14 -21.09
N LEU A 60 7.62 -16.86 -21.01
CA LEU A 60 8.51 -17.43 -20.01
C LEU A 60 8.10 -17.03 -18.58
N SER A 61 7.77 -15.75 -18.36
CA SER A 61 7.29 -15.26 -17.06
C SER A 61 5.98 -15.94 -16.65
N PHE A 62 5.07 -16.17 -17.60
CA PHE A 62 3.83 -16.90 -17.36
C PHE A 62 4.10 -18.37 -16.99
N ILE A 63 4.92 -19.08 -17.76
CA ILE A 63 5.29 -20.48 -17.47
C ILE A 63 5.99 -20.59 -16.12
N GLN A 64 6.96 -19.72 -15.85
CA GLN A 64 7.66 -19.68 -14.57
C GLN A 64 6.68 -19.44 -13.41
N SER A 65 5.76 -18.49 -13.54
CA SER A 65 4.79 -18.21 -12.46
C SER A 65 3.89 -19.41 -12.13
N PHE A 66 3.71 -20.33 -13.08
CA PHE A 66 2.95 -21.57 -12.87
C PHE A 66 3.82 -22.69 -12.27
N LEU A 67 5.11 -22.74 -12.61
CA LEU A 67 6.04 -23.78 -12.14
C LEU A 67 6.68 -23.47 -10.79
N ILE A 68 6.70 -22.21 -10.36
CA ILE A 68 7.17 -21.82 -9.03
C ILE A 68 6.16 -22.32 -7.98
N LEU A 69 6.37 -23.54 -7.49
CA LEU A 69 5.87 -24.02 -6.21
C LEU A 69 6.86 -23.57 -5.12
N ARG A 70 6.86 -22.28 -4.81
CA ARG A 70 7.54 -21.80 -3.59
C ARG A 70 6.55 -21.87 -2.43
N PRO A 71 6.90 -22.54 -1.31
CA PRO A 71 6.12 -22.38 -0.10
C PRO A 71 6.14 -20.90 0.29
N ASP A 72 5.03 -20.40 0.81
CA ASP A 72 4.99 -19.05 1.38
C ASP A 72 6.02 -19.01 2.52
N GLU A 73 7.16 -18.36 2.28
CA GLU A 73 8.18 -18.22 3.30
C GLU A 73 7.58 -17.42 4.46
N PRO A 74 7.58 -17.97 5.69
CA PRO A 74 7.06 -17.25 6.83
C PRO A 74 7.91 -16.00 7.05
N ILE A 75 7.25 -14.87 7.32
CA ILE A 75 7.94 -13.64 7.73
C ILE A 75 8.82 -13.97 8.94
N SER A 76 10.10 -13.62 8.86
CA SER A 76 11.05 -13.96 9.91
C SER A 76 10.66 -13.26 11.22
N ALA A 77 10.92 -13.91 12.36
CA ALA A 77 10.67 -13.29 13.66
C ALA A 77 11.44 -11.97 13.81
N GLU A 78 12.62 -11.87 13.18
CA GLU A 78 13.44 -10.66 13.18
C GLU A 78 12.77 -9.50 12.42
N GLU A 79 12.12 -9.79 11.29
CA GLU A 79 11.37 -8.82 10.50
C GLU A 79 10.13 -8.31 11.28
N LEU A 80 9.47 -9.18 12.04
CA LEU A 80 8.38 -8.80 12.95
C LEU A 80 8.86 -7.96 14.15
N GLU A 81 10.07 -8.21 14.62
CA GLU A 81 10.72 -7.48 15.71
C GLU A 81 11.34 -6.14 15.26
N ASN A 82 11.11 -5.71 14.01
CA ASN A 82 11.68 -4.50 13.40
C ASN A 82 13.22 -4.45 13.46
N LYS A 83 13.88 -5.60 13.44
CA LYS A 83 15.34 -5.67 13.28
C LYS A 83 15.74 -5.21 11.88
N PRO A 84 17.00 -4.75 11.68
CA PRO A 84 17.46 -4.34 10.36
C PRO A 84 17.46 -5.55 9.42
N VAL A 85 16.48 -5.61 8.52
CA VAL A 85 16.36 -6.60 7.46
C VAL A 85 16.86 -6.00 6.15
N ASP A 86 17.62 -6.79 5.40
CA ASP A 86 18.09 -6.40 4.07
C ASP A 86 17.00 -6.64 3.02
N PHE A 87 16.19 -5.61 2.77
CA PHE A 87 15.11 -5.65 1.77
C PHE A 87 15.61 -5.71 0.32
N SER A 88 16.92 -5.53 0.05
CA SER A 88 17.47 -5.55 -1.31
C SER A 88 17.48 -6.94 -1.95
N LYS A 89 17.39 -7.98 -1.12
CA LYS A 89 17.41 -9.39 -1.55
C LYS A 89 16.02 -9.96 -1.84
N LEU A 90 14.96 -9.21 -1.53
CA LEU A 90 13.60 -9.69 -1.72
C LEU A 90 13.26 -9.70 -3.21
N ASP A 91 12.78 -10.84 -3.69
CA ASP A 91 12.22 -10.92 -5.03
C ASP A 91 10.74 -10.47 -5.07
N THR A 92 10.16 -10.41 -6.27
CA THR A 92 8.76 -9.99 -6.42
C THR A 92 7.79 -10.92 -5.68
N TYR A 93 8.06 -12.22 -5.61
CA TYR A 93 7.18 -13.17 -4.92
C TYR A 93 7.25 -12.99 -3.41
N ASP A 94 8.46 -12.78 -2.88
CA ASP A 94 8.70 -12.49 -1.47
C ASP A 94 7.99 -11.22 -1.01
N ILE A 95 8.06 -10.17 -1.83
CA ILE A 95 7.38 -8.89 -1.61
C ILE A 95 5.85 -9.09 -1.59
N LEU A 96 5.30 -9.80 -2.58
CA LEU A 96 3.85 -10.03 -2.68
C LEU A 96 3.33 -10.92 -1.55
N ASN A 97 4.10 -11.95 -1.13
CA ASN A 97 3.78 -12.78 0.03
C ASN A 97 3.70 -11.94 1.32
N ARG A 98 4.69 -11.08 1.56
CA ARG A 98 4.72 -10.17 2.73
C ARG A 98 3.58 -9.16 2.69
N ALA A 99 3.32 -8.57 1.53
CA ALA A 99 2.19 -7.66 1.35
C ALA A 99 0.86 -8.34 1.69
N ARG A 100 0.61 -9.55 1.16
CA ARG A 100 -0.62 -10.31 1.48
C ARG A 100 -0.73 -10.60 2.98
N TYR A 101 0.38 -11.03 3.60
CA TYR A 101 0.41 -11.32 5.03
C TYR A 101 -0.06 -10.14 5.91
N PHE A 102 0.38 -8.91 5.60
CA PHE A 102 -0.04 -7.73 6.36
C PHE A 102 -1.45 -7.29 6.01
N LEU A 103 -1.85 -7.42 4.74
CA LEU A 103 -3.18 -7.07 4.28
C LEU A 103 -4.27 -7.94 4.93
N ASP A 104 -4.03 -9.24 5.04
CA ASP A 104 -4.95 -10.19 5.69
C ASP A 104 -5.13 -9.89 7.19
N ARG A 105 -4.18 -9.16 7.80
CA ARG A 105 -4.24 -8.69 9.20
C ARG A 105 -4.80 -7.28 9.35
N GLY A 106 -5.18 -6.63 8.26
CA GLY A 106 -5.66 -5.23 8.27
C GLY A 106 -4.55 -4.19 8.43
N ASP A 107 -3.28 -4.55 8.27
CA ASP A 107 -2.18 -3.57 8.26
C ASP A 107 -1.92 -3.08 6.83
N LEU A 108 -2.75 -2.14 6.38
CA LEU A 108 -2.63 -1.53 5.07
C LEU A 108 -1.34 -0.72 4.92
N THR A 109 -0.80 -0.17 6.01
CA THR A 109 0.43 0.64 5.99
C THR A 109 1.63 -0.23 5.65
N GLN A 110 1.78 -1.38 6.32
CA GLN A 110 2.86 -2.33 6.01
C GLN A 110 2.67 -2.95 4.63
N THR A 111 1.43 -3.28 4.26
CA THR A 111 1.11 -3.75 2.90
C THR A 111 1.60 -2.76 1.85
N LEU A 112 1.29 -1.47 2.02
CA LEU A 112 1.72 -0.40 1.12
C LEU A 112 3.25 -0.30 1.05
N LYS A 113 3.96 -0.43 2.18
CA LYS A 113 5.43 -0.39 2.21
C LYS A 113 6.04 -1.52 1.37
N TYR A 114 5.60 -2.77 1.57
CA TYR A 114 6.10 -3.89 0.76
C TYR A 114 5.75 -3.72 -0.72
N MET A 115 4.51 -3.33 -1.04
CA MET A 115 4.11 -3.12 -2.44
C MET A 115 4.93 -2.02 -3.14
N ASN A 116 5.44 -1.03 -2.41
CA ASN A 116 6.34 -0.01 -2.97
C ASN A 116 7.75 -0.54 -3.31
N LEU A 117 8.14 -1.71 -2.78
CA LEU A 117 9.41 -2.37 -3.12
C LEU A 117 9.34 -3.07 -4.49
N LEU A 118 8.15 -3.28 -5.05
CA LEU A 118 7.98 -3.86 -6.38
C LEU A 118 8.72 -3.04 -7.44
N GLN A 119 9.25 -3.74 -8.44
CA GLN A 119 9.95 -3.17 -9.58
C GLN A 119 9.37 -3.70 -10.90
N GLY A 120 9.81 -3.13 -12.03
CA GLY A 120 9.45 -3.62 -13.36
C GLY A 120 7.95 -3.55 -13.67
N ALA A 121 7.48 -4.50 -14.46
CA ALA A 121 6.08 -4.58 -14.87
C ALA A 121 5.12 -4.86 -13.69
N SER A 122 5.57 -5.59 -12.67
CA SER A 122 4.80 -5.84 -11.45
C SER A 122 4.46 -4.53 -10.72
N ARG A 123 5.42 -3.61 -10.62
CA ARG A 123 5.19 -2.26 -10.06
C ARG A 123 4.20 -1.47 -10.90
N LYS A 124 4.31 -1.54 -12.23
CA LYS A 124 3.40 -0.83 -13.15
C LYS A 124 1.94 -1.27 -12.97
N ILE A 125 1.68 -2.57 -12.83
CA ILE A 125 0.35 -3.09 -12.55
C ILE A 125 -0.14 -2.69 -11.15
N ALA A 126 0.74 -2.70 -10.16
CA ALA A 126 0.40 -2.29 -8.80
C ALA A 126 0.16 -0.78 -8.64
N LYS A 127 0.56 0.06 -9.61
CA LYS A 127 0.56 1.53 -9.50
C LYS A 127 -0.79 2.12 -9.10
N ASP A 128 -1.86 1.66 -9.74
CA ASP A 128 -3.21 2.16 -9.47
C ASP A 128 -3.68 1.77 -8.06
N TRP A 129 -3.43 0.53 -7.65
CA TRP A 129 -3.73 0.08 -6.29
C TRP A 129 -2.91 0.82 -5.22
N LEU A 130 -1.62 1.05 -5.48
CA LEU A 130 -0.72 1.81 -4.61
C LEU A 130 -1.22 3.26 -4.41
N HIS A 131 -1.72 3.87 -5.48
CA HIS A 131 -2.27 5.22 -5.45
C HIS A 131 -3.50 5.28 -4.55
N GLU A 132 -4.46 4.37 -4.76
CA GLU A 132 -5.72 4.34 -4.01
C GLU A 132 -5.51 3.98 -2.53
N ALA A 133 -4.56 3.08 -2.24
CA ALA A 133 -4.18 2.76 -0.86
C ALA A 133 -3.51 3.95 -0.15
N ARG A 134 -2.67 4.71 -0.85
CA ARG A 134 -2.07 5.94 -0.31
C ARG A 134 -3.13 6.99 -0.02
N LEU A 135 -4.05 7.21 -0.97
CA LEU A 135 -5.15 8.16 -0.84
C LEU A 135 -6.00 7.88 0.41
N LEU A 136 -6.31 6.61 0.66
CA LEU A 136 -7.02 6.20 1.87
C LEU A 136 -6.22 6.51 3.15
N LEU A 137 -4.94 6.14 3.21
CA LEU A 137 -4.10 6.37 4.39
C LEU A 137 -3.88 7.85 4.69
N GLU A 138 -3.65 8.67 3.66
CA GLU A 138 -3.50 10.13 3.80
C GLU A 138 -4.79 10.76 4.34
N THR A 139 -5.95 10.32 3.84
CA THR A 139 -7.26 10.79 4.31
C THR A 139 -7.52 10.38 5.75
N GLN A 140 -7.19 9.14 6.12
CA GLN A 140 -7.32 8.66 7.49
C GLN A 140 -6.39 9.42 8.45
N GLN A 141 -5.17 9.72 8.01
CA GLN A 141 -4.22 10.52 8.78
C GLN A 141 -4.75 11.93 9.02
N ALA A 142 -5.25 12.60 7.98
CA ALA A 142 -5.85 13.93 8.10
C ALA A 142 -7.05 13.93 9.06
N ALA A 143 -7.97 12.97 8.91
CA ALA A 143 -9.12 12.82 9.80
C ALA A 143 -8.69 12.60 11.27
N ASN A 144 -7.70 11.74 11.50
CA ASN A 144 -7.17 11.49 12.84
C ASN A 144 -6.53 12.74 13.46
N THR A 145 -5.79 13.53 12.67
CA THR A 145 -5.22 14.80 13.12
C THR A 145 -6.30 15.79 13.54
N LEU A 146 -7.36 15.95 12.73
CA LEU A 146 -8.49 16.83 13.06
C LEU A 146 -9.23 16.38 14.33
N MET A 147 -9.46 15.08 14.48
CA MET A 147 -10.11 14.52 15.69
C MET A 147 -9.26 14.72 16.95
N ALA A 148 -7.96 14.45 16.87
CA ALA A 148 -7.03 14.66 17.98
C ALA A 148 -6.98 16.14 18.40
N HIS A 149 -6.95 17.04 17.41
CA HIS A 149 -6.98 18.48 17.64
C HIS A 149 -8.28 18.96 18.27
N ALA A 150 -9.43 18.47 17.79
CA ALA A 150 -10.73 18.79 18.36
C ALA A 150 -10.86 18.29 19.81
N ALA A 151 -10.37 17.09 20.11
CA ALA A 151 -10.36 16.52 21.46
C ALA A 151 -9.47 17.34 22.41
N ALA A 152 -8.26 17.71 21.98
CA ALA A 152 -7.36 18.55 22.77
C ALA A 152 -7.95 19.94 23.05
N SER A 153 -8.54 20.56 22.03
CA SER A 153 -9.20 21.86 22.16
C SER A 153 -10.43 21.78 23.09
N GLY A 154 -11.25 20.72 22.98
CA GLY A 154 -12.41 20.52 23.85
C GLY A 154 -12.06 20.38 25.34
N LEU A 155 -10.91 19.78 25.65
CA LEU A 155 -10.39 19.70 27.03
C LEU A 155 -9.89 21.04 27.58
N LEU A 156 -9.43 21.97 26.71
CA LEU A 156 -9.00 23.30 27.13
C LEU A 156 -10.17 24.24 27.47
N TYR A 157 -11.37 23.92 27.02
CA TYR A 157 -12.59 24.71 27.26
C TYR A 157 -13.50 24.11 28.35
N LEU A 158 -13.04 23.06 29.05
CA LEU A 158 -13.65 22.52 30.27
C LEU A 158 -12.87 22.97 31.50
#